data_AF-A0A965QAC8-F1
#
_entry.id   AF-A0A965QAC8-F1
#
_cell.length_a   1.000
_cell.length_b   1.000
_cell.length_c   1.000
_cell.angle_alpha   90.00
_cell.angle_beta   90.00
_cell.angle_gamma   90.00
#
_symmetry.space_group_name_H-M   'P 1'
#
loop_
_entity.id
_entity.type
_entity.pdbx_description
1 polymer ?
#
loop_
_entity_poly.entity_id
_entity_poly.type
_entity_poly.pdbx_seq_one_letter_code
_entity_poly.pdbx_strand_id
1 'polypeptide(L)'
;MSRSKSMALAMYLLAALAGAAVGVAVDRIVFRENARWFDQKAMRQRTFDQLHLTPGQRDSANRIFDDRNHAQDSILAPVRPLLDSASTTARARLTQLLTPEQKAIYDQMQRERQQRDAQRTEKK
;
A
#
# COMPACT_ATOMS: atom_id res chain seq x y z
N MET A 1 -37.17 -8.76 20.32
CA MET A 1 -36.10 -9.55 19.67
C MET A 1 -35.83 -10.78 20.52
N SER A 2 -35.76 -11.99 19.93
CA SER A 2 -35.49 -13.22 20.69
C SER A 2 -34.05 -13.23 21.21
N ARG A 3 -33.82 -13.74 22.44
CA ARG A 3 -32.49 -13.82 23.09
C ARG A 3 -31.42 -14.49 22.20
N SER A 4 -31.83 -15.37 21.29
CA SER A 4 -30.95 -16.03 20.32
C SER A 4 -30.36 -15.07 19.27
N LYS A 5 -31.13 -14.08 18.82
CA LYS A 5 -30.70 -13.11 17.80
C LYS A 5 -29.68 -12.11 18.37
N SER A 6 -29.84 -11.72 19.64
CA SER A 6 -28.87 -10.86 20.32
C SER A 6 -27.55 -11.58 20.61
N MET A 7 -27.59 -12.89 20.88
CA MET A 7 -26.38 -13.69 21.12
C MET A 7 -25.57 -13.91 19.84
N ALA A 8 -26.25 -14.18 18.72
CA ALA A 8 -25.60 -14.29 17.41
C ALA A 8 -24.92 -12.98 17.00
N LEU A 9 -25.60 -11.84 17.22
CA LEU A 9 -25.04 -10.51 16.92
C LEU A 9 -23.78 -10.22 17.74
N ALA A 10 -23.79 -10.55 19.03
CA ALA A 10 -22.63 -10.38 19.90
C ALA A 10 -21.45 -11.26 19.46
N MET A 11 -21.72 -12.49 19.01
CA MET A 11 -20.69 -13.39 18.48
C MET A 11 -20.07 -12.87 17.19
N TYR A 12 -20.87 -12.33 16.26
CA TYR A 12 -20.34 -11.73 15.04
C TYR A 12 -19.51 -10.47 15.32
N LEU A 13 -19.94 -9.63 16.27
CA LEU A 13 -19.17 -8.47 16.71
C LEU A 13 -17.84 -8.86 17.33
N LEU A 14 -17.82 -9.88 18.20
CA LEU A 14 -16.59 -10.41 18.78
C LEU A 14 -15.65 -10.99 17.73
N ALA A 15 -16.18 -11.75 16.76
CA ALA A 15 -15.39 -12.31 15.67
C ALA A 15 -14.81 -11.21 14.75
N ALA A 16 -15.59 -10.17 14.45
CA ALA A 16 -15.14 -9.03 13.65
C ALA A 16 -14.03 -8.23 14.36
N LEU A 17 -14.18 -7.99 15.67
CA LEU A 17 -13.17 -7.32 16.48
C LEU A 17 -11.87 -8.14 16.60
N ALA A 18 -11.99 -9.45 16.78
CA ALA A 18 -10.84 -10.36 16.79
C ALA A 18 -10.13 -10.38 15.43
N GLY A 19 -10.88 -10.44 14.33
CA GLY A 19 -10.33 -10.35 12.96
C GLY A 19 -9.63 -9.02 12.69
N ALA A 20 -10.18 -7.90 13.16
CA ALA A 20 -9.57 -6.57 13.03
C ALA A 20 -8.25 -6.46 13.82
N ALA A 21 -8.20 -6.98 15.05
CA ALA A 21 -7.01 -6.96 15.88
C ALA A 21 -5.86 -7.81 15.27
N VAL A 22 -6.18 -8.99 14.75
CA VAL A 22 -5.21 -9.85 14.04
C VAL A 22 -4.73 -9.17 12.76
N GLY A 23 -5.63 -8.53 11.99
CA GLY A 23 -5.28 -7.75 10.82
C GLY A 23 -4.26 -6.64 11.12
N VAL A 24 -4.48 -5.86 12.18
CA VAL A 24 -3.56 -4.79 12.62
C VAL A 24 -2.21 -5.33 13.09
N ALA A 25 -2.19 -6.47 13.79
CA ALA A 25 -0.95 -7.09 14.25
C ALA A 25 -0.11 -7.67 13.10
N VAL A 26 -0.76 -8.35 12.14
CA VAL A 26 -0.12 -8.86 10.93
C VAL A 26 0.38 -7.71 10.05
N ASP A 27 -0.41 -6.63 9.92
CA ASP A 27 0.01 -5.42 9.19
C ASP A 27 1.28 -4.82 9.79
N ARG A 28 1.38 -4.73 11.13
CA ARG A 28 2.58 -4.19 11.79
C ARG A 28 3.84 -5.04 11.62
N ILE A 29 3.72 -6.36 11.58
CA ILE A 29 4.87 -7.27 11.52
C ILE A 29 5.32 -7.43 10.07
N VAL A 30 4.39 -7.70 9.15
CA VAL A 30 4.69 -7.96 7.74
C VAL A 30 5.07 -6.67 6.98
N PHE A 31 4.47 -5.52 7.29
CA PHE A 31 4.80 -4.28 6.58
C PHE A 31 6.06 -3.57 7.12
N ARG A 32 6.53 -3.88 8.34
CA ARG A 32 7.85 -3.39 8.82
C ARG A 32 9.01 -4.05 8.07
N GLU A 33 8.90 -5.33 7.74
CA GLU A 33 9.90 -6.01 6.90
C GLU A 33 9.81 -5.57 5.44
N ASN A 34 8.59 -5.42 4.90
CA ASN A 34 8.41 -4.93 3.53
C ASN A 34 8.84 -3.47 3.33
N ALA A 35 8.81 -2.63 4.37
CA ALA A 35 9.30 -1.24 4.28
C ALA A 35 10.77 -1.17 3.82
N ARG A 36 11.59 -2.20 4.07
CA ARG A 36 12.98 -2.27 3.60
C ARG A 36 13.13 -2.60 2.11
N TRP A 37 12.08 -3.08 1.44
CA TRP A 37 12.08 -3.32 -0.01
C TRP A 37 11.68 -2.09 -0.83
N PHE A 38 11.10 -1.07 -0.18
CA PHE A 38 10.55 0.12 -0.84
C PHE A 38 11.50 1.32 -0.90
N ASP A 39 12.63 1.29 -0.20
CA ASP A 39 13.67 2.31 -0.40
C ASP A 39 14.56 1.88 -1.57
N GLN A 40 14.23 2.39 -2.76
CA GLN A 40 14.99 2.15 -3.99
C GLN A 40 16.47 2.56 -3.84
N LYS A 41 16.79 3.57 -3.03
CA LYS A 41 18.17 3.99 -2.79
C LYS A 41 18.89 2.98 -1.91
N ALA A 42 18.27 2.53 -0.81
CA ALA A 42 18.85 1.49 0.04
C ALA A 42 18.96 0.13 -0.66
N MET A 43 18.07 -0.19 -1.60
CA MET A 43 18.19 -1.39 -2.44
C MET A 43 19.36 -1.26 -3.41
N ARG A 44 19.45 -0.14 -4.15
CA ARG A 44 20.59 0.12 -5.06
C ARG A 44 21.92 0.06 -4.32
N GLN A 45 21.99 0.69 -3.15
CA GLN A 45 23.20 0.70 -2.33
C GLN A 45 23.62 -0.72 -1.92
N ARG A 46 22.67 -1.55 -1.45
CA ARG A 46 22.94 -2.96 -1.14
C ARG A 46 23.45 -3.74 -2.35
N THR A 47 22.85 -3.54 -3.52
CA THR A 47 23.32 -4.17 -4.76
C THR A 47 24.75 -3.74 -5.10
N PHE A 48 25.06 -2.45 -5.00
CA PHE A 48 26.40 -1.94 -5.28
C PHE A 48 27.46 -2.46 -4.31
N ASP A 49 27.09 -2.58 -3.03
CA ASP A 49 27.96 -3.09 -1.99
C ASP A 49 28.22 -4.58 -2.16
N GLN A 50 27.18 -5.38 -2.46
CA GLN A 50 27.29 -6.82 -2.72
C GLN A 50 28.09 -7.15 -3.98
N LEU A 51 28.00 -6.30 -5.01
CA LEU A 51 28.78 -6.46 -6.25
C LEU A 51 30.17 -5.83 -6.15
N HIS A 52 30.52 -5.23 -5.01
CA HIS A 52 31.78 -4.53 -4.78
C HIS A 52 32.13 -3.53 -5.88
N LEU A 53 31.14 -2.77 -6.36
CA LEU A 53 31.33 -1.81 -7.44
C LEU A 53 32.28 -0.69 -7.02
N THR A 54 33.22 -0.35 -7.90
CA THR A 54 34.09 0.82 -7.76
C THR A 54 33.28 2.12 -7.86
N PRO A 55 33.81 3.27 -7.40
CA PRO A 55 33.09 4.55 -7.52
C PRO A 55 32.62 4.86 -8.94
N GLY A 56 33.48 4.70 -9.96
CA GLY A 56 33.10 4.94 -11.36
C GLY A 56 32.04 3.97 -11.90
N GLN A 57 32.04 2.72 -11.43
CA GLN A 57 30.98 1.75 -11.75
C GLN A 57 29.65 2.12 -11.07
N ARG A 58 29.68 2.61 -9.83
CA ARG A 58 28.48 3.08 -9.11
C ARG A 58 27.84 4.26 -9.80
N ASP A 59 28.64 5.24 -10.23
CA ASP A 59 28.14 6.40 -10.99
C ASP A 59 27.47 5.96 -12.30
N SER A 60 28.09 5.03 -13.02
CA SER A 60 27.53 4.50 -14.27
C SER A 60 26.24 3.70 -14.02
N ALA A 61 26.21 2.86 -12.98
CA ALA A 61 25.04 2.10 -12.60
C ALA A 61 23.87 3.00 -12.16
N ASN A 62 24.15 4.07 -11.40
CA ASN A 62 23.12 5.05 -11.02
C ASN A 62 22.44 5.66 -12.24
N ARG A 63 23.21 6.11 -13.24
CA ARG A 63 22.65 6.65 -14.48
C ARG A 63 21.75 5.62 -15.19
N ILE A 64 22.19 4.37 -15.31
CA ILE A 64 21.39 3.30 -15.94
C ILE A 64 20.04 3.13 -15.22
N PHE A 65 20.03 3.13 -13.88
CA PHE A 65 18.78 3.01 -13.13
C PHE A 65 17.89 4.24 -13.29
N ASP A 66 18.46 5.44 -13.29
CA ASP A 66 17.70 6.69 -13.44
C ASP A 66 17.10 6.80 -14.85
N ASP A 67 17.87 6.50 -15.89
CA ASP A 67 17.41 6.45 -17.28
C ASP A 67 16.26 5.44 -17.45
N ARG A 68 16.40 4.26 -16.84
CA ARG A 68 15.35 3.23 -16.85
C ARG A 68 14.09 3.71 -16.14
N ASN A 69 14.21 4.36 -14.99
CA ASN A 69 13.05 4.91 -14.27
C ASN A 69 12.35 6.00 -15.09
N HIS A 70 13.12 6.90 -15.70
CA HIS A 70 12.58 7.94 -16.58
C HIS A 70 11.84 7.36 -17.80
N ALA A 71 12.41 6.33 -18.43
CA ALA A 71 11.76 5.64 -19.54
C ALA A 71 10.44 4.97 -19.10
N GLN A 72 10.43 4.31 -17.94
CA GLN A 72 9.20 3.72 -17.37
C GLN A 72 8.15 4.79 -17.08
N ASP A 73 8.54 5.91 -16.47
CA ASP A 73 7.65 7.03 -16.19
C ASP A 73 7.06 7.62 -17.48
N SER A 74 7.86 7.76 -18.52
CA SER A 74 7.42 8.28 -19.83
C SER A 74 6.40 7.35 -20.50
N ILE A 75 6.61 6.03 -20.39
CA ILE A 75 5.67 5.02 -20.92
C ILE A 75 4.35 5.04 -20.15
N LEU A 76 4.41 5.17 -18.82
CA LEU A 76 3.23 5.10 -17.96
C LEU A 76 2.47 6.43 -17.89
N ALA A 77 3.13 7.58 -18.03
CA ALA A 77 2.53 8.91 -17.94
C ALA A 77 1.21 9.06 -18.72
N PRO A 78 1.11 8.68 -20.00
CA PRO A 78 -0.14 8.85 -20.75
C PRO A 78 -1.28 7.94 -20.27
N VAL A 79 -0.97 6.77 -19.67
CA VAL A 79 -1.99 5.81 -19.23
C VAL A 79 -2.37 5.96 -17.75
N ARG A 80 -1.58 6.68 -16.95
CA ARG A 80 -1.88 6.96 -15.53
C ARG A 80 -3.31 7.50 -15.31
N PRO A 81 -3.81 8.51 -16.06
CA PRO A 81 -5.16 9.01 -15.87
C PRO A 81 -6.25 7.94 -16.11
N LEU A 82 -6.02 7.02 -17.04
CA LEU A 82 -6.95 5.92 -17.33
C LEU A 82 -6.98 4.91 -16.19
N LEU A 83 -5.82 4.56 -15.63
CA LEU A 83 -5.71 3.68 -14.46
C LEU A 83 -6.38 4.30 -13.23
N ASP A 84 -6.20 5.61 -13.03
CA ASP A 84 -6.82 6.34 -11.92
C ASP A 84 -8.34 6.40 -12.05
N SER A 85 -8.84 6.63 -13.27
CA SER A 85 -10.26 6.61 -13.59
C SER A 85 -10.89 5.24 -13.36
N ALA A 86 -10.23 4.17 -13.84
CA ALA A 86 -10.68 2.79 -13.62
C ALA A 86 -10.73 2.45 -12.12
N SER A 87 -9.70 2.85 -11.37
CA SER A 87 -9.63 2.68 -9.91
C SER A 87 -10.77 3.43 -9.20
N THR A 88 -11.03 4.67 -9.60
CA THR A 88 -12.11 5.49 -9.05
C THR A 88 -13.47 4.87 -9.32
N THR A 89 -13.69 4.39 -10.54
CA THR A 89 -14.93 3.68 -10.92
C THR A 89 -15.13 2.41 -10.10
N ALA A 90 -14.08 1.60 -9.94
CA ALA A 90 -14.13 0.39 -9.13
C ALA A 90 -14.45 0.68 -7.66
N ARG A 91 -13.84 1.72 -7.08
CA ARG A 91 -14.13 2.17 -5.70
C ARG A 91 -15.58 2.60 -5.54
N ALA A 92 -16.13 3.36 -6.49
CA ALA A 92 -17.53 3.79 -6.45
C ALA A 92 -18.48 2.59 -6.49
N ARG A 93 -18.25 1.64 -7.40
CA ARG A 93 -19.05 0.40 -7.50
C ARG A 93 -18.94 -0.46 -6.25
N LEU A 94 -17.73 -0.63 -5.70
CA LEU A 94 -17.53 -1.39 -4.46
C LEU A 94 -18.32 -0.75 -3.31
N THR A 95 -18.27 0.57 -3.19
CA THR A 95 -18.95 1.31 -2.13
C THR A 95 -20.47 1.11 -2.15
N GLN A 96 -21.07 0.94 -3.32
CA GLN A 96 -22.51 0.67 -3.46
C GLN A 96 -22.93 -0.71 -2.91
N LEU A 97 -21.99 -1.65 -2.79
CA LEU A 97 -22.25 -2.99 -2.26
C LEU A 97 -22.14 -3.06 -0.73
N LEU A 98 -21.59 -2.03 -0.10
CA LEU A 98 -21.28 -2.03 1.33
C LEU A 98 -22.46 -1.55 2.15
N THR A 99 -22.66 -2.16 3.33
CA THR A 99 -23.52 -1.56 4.36
C THR A 99 -22.90 -0.26 4.90
N PRO A 100 -23.69 0.62 5.56
CA PRO A 100 -23.15 1.84 6.16
C PRO A 100 -21.96 1.61 7.10
N GLU A 101 -22.01 0.55 7.91
CA GLU A 101 -20.94 0.19 8.85
C GLU A 101 -19.68 -0.28 8.11
N GLN A 102 -19.84 -1.11 7.08
CA GLN A 102 -18.74 -1.57 6.23
C GLN A 102 -18.11 -0.41 5.45
N LYS A 103 -18.92 0.54 4.99
CA LYS A 103 -18.45 1.76 4.33
C LYS A 103 -17.57 2.59 5.27
N ALA A 104 -17.96 2.74 6.53
CA ALA A 104 -17.16 3.49 7.51
C ALA A 104 -15.77 2.87 7.72
N ILE A 105 -15.68 1.53 7.77
CA ILE A 105 -14.41 0.79 7.84
C ILE A 105 -13.61 1.00 6.55
N TYR A 106 -14.27 0.89 5.38
CA TYR A 106 -13.61 1.07 4.09
C TYR A 106 -13.03 2.48 3.92
N ASP A 107 -13.79 3.51 4.29
CA ASP A 107 -13.35 4.90 4.23
C ASP A 107 -12.14 5.14 5.16
N GLN A 108 -12.13 4.50 6.35
CA GLN A 108 -10.99 4.56 7.26
C GLN A 108 -9.73 3.92 6.64
N MET A 109 -9.86 2.75 6.02
CA MET A 109 -8.75 2.11 5.31
C MET A 109 -8.19 2.99 4.18
N GLN A 110 -9.05 3.73 3.46
CA GLN A 110 -8.60 4.64 2.40
C GLN A 110 -7.85 5.85 2.97
N ARG A 111 -8.34 6.45 4.06
CA ARG A 111 -7.64 7.58 4.73
C ARG A 111 -6.26 7.17 5.22
N GLU A 112 -6.13 5.99 5.83
CA GLU A 112 -4.84 5.50 6.30
C GLU A 112 -3.86 5.25 5.14
N ARG A 113 -4.34 4.75 3.99
CA ARG A 113 -3.51 4.63 2.78
C ARG A 113 -3.03 5.99 2.30
N GLN A 114 -3.93 6.97 2.18
CA GLN A 114 -3.59 8.32 1.75
C GLN A 114 -2.57 8.99 2.68
N GLN A 115 -2.72 8.81 4.00
CA GLN A 115 -1.75 9.32 4.98
C GLN A 115 -0.38 8.67 4.81
N ARG A 116 -0.32 7.34 4.57
CA ARG A 116 0.94 6.65 4.29
C ARG A 116 1.59 7.14 3.00
N ASP A 117 0.80 7.41 1.97
CA ASP A 117 1.30 7.90 0.68
C ASP A 117 1.78 9.36 0.77
N ALA A 118 1.06 10.23 1.48
CA ALA A 118 1.47 11.61 1.74
C ALA A 118 2.80 11.66 2.52
N GLN A 119 2.93 10.87 3.59
CA GLN A 119 4.17 10.75 4.36
C GLN A 119 5.35 10.19 3.54
N ARG A 120 5.08 9.46 2.46
CA ARG A 120 6.13 8.98 1.54
C ARG A 120 6.59 10.07 0.58
N THR A 121 5.67 10.90 0.10
CA THR A 121 5.99 12.02 -0.79
C THR A 121 6.76 13.11 -0.04
N GLU A 122 6.43 13.38 1.22
CA GLU A 122 7.14 14.37 2.06
C GLU A 122 8.56 13.94 2.47
N LYS A 123 8.87 12.63 2.42
CA LYS A 123 10.20 12.09 2.77
C LYS A 123 11.14 11.91 1.57
N LYS A 124 10.66 12.15 0.36
CA LYS A 124 11.47 12.13 -0.87
C LYS A 124 12.02 13.51 -1.16
#